data_AF-N8XBJ8-F1
#
_entry.id   AF-N8XBJ8-F1
#
_cell.length_a   1.000
_cell.length_b   1.000
_cell.length_c   1.000
_cell.angle_alpha   90.00
_cell.angle_beta   90.00
_cell.angle_gamma   90.00
#
_symmetry.space_group_name_H-M   'P 1'
#
loop_
_entity.id
_entity.type
_entity.pdbx_description
1 polymer ?
#
loop_
_entity_poly.entity_id
_entity_poly.type
_entity_poly.pdbx_seq_one_letter_code
_entity_poly.pdbx_strand_id
1 'polypeptide(L)'
;MKRNNSQSKWILFLPLFLCISCSNGQSTTKQDADTEGFIKKINPQHQFKVHGCAINYNGTDLYMNSGVEPWLKALGENYRVVESVDPINRINIYIYDDIGVRLVERIADKQIDSFRFRLERPAHDIRKETDAEIEEELKKPDTEQVRSIFKDAIEVDGVLVGAYPMHDEVRDKFRAETSVSYNYTAYCNDNQKGESFGIELSTSFNDPEVIDHMYFYNHLDTMTLEQKKQLGRRTDENGREICGSYMDIKTMSVVPSYCTQEELDDEKKQQTK
;
A
#
# COMPACT_ATOMS: atom_id res chain seq x y z
N MET A 1 45.79 -50.74 -53.80
CA MET A 1 46.66 -49.58 -54.10
C MET A 1 45.77 -48.46 -54.63
N LYS A 2 45.99 -47.22 -54.16
CA LYS A 2 45.36 -45.91 -54.49
C LYS A 2 44.85 -45.80 -55.96
N ARG A 3 43.86 -44.99 -56.37
CA ARG A 3 43.21 -43.75 -55.88
C ARG A 3 42.06 -43.44 -56.88
N ASN A 4 40.96 -42.80 -56.47
CA ASN A 4 40.59 -41.46 -56.98
C ASN A 4 39.17 -40.99 -56.58
N ASN A 5 39.18 -39.71 -56.21
CA ASN A 5 38.08 -38.76 -56.05
C ASN A 5 37.07 -38.76 -57.21
N SER A 6 35.79 -38.56 -56.90
CA SER A 6 34.89 -37.71 -57.71
C SER A 6 33.70 -37.28 -56.87
N GLN A 7 33.54 -35.96 -56.73
CA GLN A 7 32.35 -35.33 -56.17
C GLN A 7 31.14 -35.60 -57.06
N SER A 8 29.96 -35.81 -56.47
CA SER A 8 28.69 -35.54 -57.15
C SER A 8 27.78 -34.72 -56.22
N LYS A 9 27.33 -33.58 -56.74
CA LYS A 9 26.37 -32.67 -56.12
C LYS A 9 24.99 -33.35 -56.14
N TRP A 10 24.31 -33.35 -55.01
CA TRP A 10 22.86 -33.59 -54.96
C TRP A 10 22.15 -32.30 -54.56
N ILE A 11 21.36 -31.81 -55.52
CA ILE A 11 20.39 -30.74 -55.37
C ILE A 11 19.22 -31.32 -54.56
N LEU A 12 18.80 -30.62 -53.50
CA LEU A 12 17.56 -30.90 -52.79
C LEU A 12 16.69 -29.65 -52.79
N PHE A 13 15.47 -29.86 -53.29
CA PHE A 13 14.40 -28.90 -53.52
C PHE A 13 13.49 -28.77 -52.29
N LEU A 14 12.75 -27.64 -52.25
CA LEU A 14 11.49 -27.30 -51.54
C LEU A 14 11.57 -26.70 -50.12
N PRO A 15 10.56 -25.90 -49.68
CA PRO A 15 9.50 -25.17 -50.41
C PRO A 15 9.35 -23.67 -50.02
N LEU A 16 8.71 -22.90 -50.90
CA LEU A 16 8.13 -21.59 -50.58
C LEU A 16 6.97 -21.75 -49.59
N PHE A 17 7.10 -21.21 -48.38
CA PHE A 17 5.96 -20.91 -47.51
C PHE A 17 5.53 -19.46 -47.74
N LEU A 18 4.46 -19.31 -48.52
CA LEU A 18 3.63 -18.11 -48.56
C LEU A 18 2.80 -18.05 -47.27
N CYS A 19 3.25 -17.29 -46.28
CA CYS A 19 2.40 -16.89 -45.16
C CYS A 19 1.67 -15.60 -45.54
N ILE A 20 0.45 -15.75 -46.04
CA ILE A 20 -0.57 -14.70 -46.01
C ILE A 20 -1.24 -14.82 -44.64
N SER A 21 -1.15 -13.78 -43.81
CA SER A 21 -2.06 -13.56 -42.70
C SER A 21 -2.28 -12.06 -42.57
N CYS A 22 -3.50 -11.63 -42.86
CA CYS A 22 -3.99 -10.27 -42.66
C CYS A 22 -4.34 -10.05 -41.18
N SER A 23 -3.93 -8.86 -40.68
CA SER A 23 -4.62 -7.96 -39.75
C SER A 23 -5.20 -8.51 -38.43
N ASN A 24 -4.69 -7.98 -37.31
CA ASN A 24 -5.50 -7.08 -36.46
C ASN A 24 -4.62 -6.26 -35.51
N GLY A 25 -4.73 -4.93 -35.67
CA GLY A 25 -4.59 -3.91 -34.62
C GLY A 25 -3.46 -4.09 -33.61
N GLN A 26 -2.22 -3.88 -34.03
CA GLN A 26 -1.19 -3.49 -33.08
C GLN A 26 -1.50 -2.06 -32.66
N SER A 27 -2.11 -1.92 -31.46
CA SER A 27 -2.10 -0.65 -30.74
C SER A 27 -0.63 -0.31 -30.54
N THR A 28 -0.09 0.52 -31.42
CA THR A 28 1.15 1.23 -31.15
C THR A 28 0.82 2.19 -30.03
N THR A 29 0.95 1.72 -28.78
CA THR A 29 1.30 2.58 -27.66
C THR A 29 2.45 3.42 -28.17
N LYS A 30 2.19 4.69 -28.44
CA LYS A 30 3.24 5.67 -28.66
C LYS A 30 4.16 5.53 -27.46
N GLN A 31 5.38 5.06 -27.71
CA GLN A 31 6.47 5.41 -26.82
C GLN A 31 6.63 6.91 -27.00
N ASP A 32 6.03 7.66 -26.10
CA ASP A 32 6.25 9.09 -26.03
C ASP A 32 7.74 9.34 -25.84
N ALA A 33 8.24 10.19 -26.71
CA ALA A 33 9.64 10.52 -26.84
C ALA A 33 10.14 11.18 -25.55
N ASP A 34 11.28 10.69 -25.06
CA ASP A 34 12.24 11.40 -24.22
C ASP A 34 11.66 12.44 -23.23
N THR A 35 10.89 11.98 -22.26
CA THR A 35 11.00 12.56 -20.91
C THR A 35 12.27 11.98 -20.29
N GLU A 36 13.30 12.80 -20.09
CA GLU A 36 14.29 12.56 -19.02
C GLU A 36 13.52 12.60 -17.68
N GLY A 37 12.84 11.51 -17.38
CA GLY A 37 11.81 11.46 -16.35
C GLY A 37 11.31 10.02 -16.27
N PHE A 38 11.48 9.44 -15.09
CA PHE A 38 11.13 8.08 -14.68
C PHE A 38 10.16 7.26 -15.58
N ILE A 39 10.58 6.09 -16.06
CA ILE A 39 9.71 5.14 -16.78
C ILE A 39 8.86 4.36 -15.78
N LYS A 40 7.53 4.53 -15.83
CA LYS A 40 6.57 3.69 -15.10
C LYS A 40 6.78 2.22 -15.44
N LYS A 41 7.20 1.45 -14.47
CA LYS A 41 7.37 0.01 -14.58
C LYS A 41 6.92 -0.67 -13.29
N ILE A 42 6.40 -1.87 -13.44
CA ILE A 42 6.17 -2.76 -12.30
C ILE A 42 7.53 -3.24 -11.80
N ASN A 43 7.73 -3.26 -10.48
CA ASN A 43 8.92 -3.84 -9.87
C ASN A 43 8.96 -5.35 -10.16
N PRO A 44 9.99 -5.90 -10.81
CA PRO A 44 10.02 -7.32 -11.15
C PRO A 44 10.09 -8.26 -9.93
N GLN A 45 10.60 -7.78 -8.79
CA GLN A 45 10.74 -8.52 -7.54
C GLN A 45 9.56 -8.34 -6.59
N HIS A 46 8.87 -7.19 -6.65
CA HIS A 46 7.79 -6.82 -5.74
C HIS A 46 6.57 -6.32 -6.54
N GLN A 47 5.90 -7.25 -7.24
CA GLN A 47 4.78 -6.92 -8.11
C GLN A 47 3.50 -6.78 -7.28
N PHE A 48 2.90 -5.59 -7.29
CA PHE A 48 1.59 -5.34 -6.71
C PHE A 48 0.57 -5.11 -7.82
N LYS A 49 -0.48 -5.92 -7.85
CA LYS A 49 -1.59 -5.78 -8.78
C LYS A 49 -2.91 -5.86 -8.04
N VAL A 50 -3.75 -4.85 -8.17
CA VAL A 50 -5.10 -4.82 -7.64
C VAL A 50 -6.05 -5.25 -8.75
N HIS A 51 -6.84 -6.28 -8.45
CA HIS A 51 -7.93 -6.71 -9.31
C HIS A 51 -9.17 -7.00 -8.47
N GLY A 52 -10.21 -6.18 -8.65
CA GLY A 52 -11.33 -6.14 -7.73
C GLY A 52 -10.85 -5.88 -6.30
N CYS A 53 -11.27 -6.69 -5.33
CA CYS A 53 -10.87 -6.51 -3.92
C CYS A 53 -9.66 -7.36 -3.48
N ALA A 54 -8.92 -7.94 -4.42
CA ALA A 54 -7.70 -8.68 -4.14
C ALA A 54 -6.46 -7.83 -4.49
N ILE A 55 -5.50 -7.81 -3.57
CA ILE A 55 -4.16 -7.25 -3.79
C ILE A 55 -3.25 -8.43 -4.08
N ASN A 56 -2.96 -8.67 -5.34
CA ASN A 56 -2.05 -9.72 -5.76
C ASN A 56 -0.60 -9.24 -5.58
N TYR A 57 0.13 -9.90 -4.68
CA TYR A 57 1.56 -9.72 -4.50
C TYR A 57 2.32 -10.95 -5.01
N ASN A 58 3.08 -10.79 -6.10
CA ASN A 58 3.85 -11.87 -6.74
C ASN A 58 3.05 -13.17 -6.96
N GLY A 59 1.78 -13.06 -7.35
CA GLY A 59 0.90 -14.21 -7.59
C GLY A 59 0.09 -14.69 -6.37
N THR A 60 0.26 -14.08 -5.20
CA THR A 60 -0.52 -14.38 -3.99
C THR A 60 -1.55 -13.30 -3.73
N ASP A 61 -2.83 -13.67 -3.67
CA ASP A 61 -3.91 -12.74 -3.34
C ASP A 61 -3.93 -12.44 -1.84
N LEU A 62 -3.89 -11.15 -1.52
CA LEU A 62 -3.99 -10.59 -0.18
C LEU A 62 -5.26 -9.76 -0.07
N TYR A 63 -5.86 -9.78 1.11
CA TYR A 63 -7.15 -9.13 1.37
C TYR A 63 -7.04 -8.24 2.60
N MET A 64 -7.54 -7.01 2.49
CA MET A 64 -7.49 -6.05 3.58
C MET A 64 -8.35 -6.50 4.79
N ASN A 65 -9.40 -7.28 4.58
CA ASN A 65 -10.23 -7.84 5.66
C ASN A 65 -9.65 -9.14 6.28
N SER A 66 -8.43 -9.54 5.91
CA SER A 66 -7.74 -10.66 6.54
C SER A 66 -6.93 -10.23 7.77
N GLY A 67 -6.49 -11.19 8.59
CA GLY A 67 -5.49 -10.94 9.63
C GLY A 67 -4.09 -10.75 9.06
N VAL A 68 -3.11 -10.49 9.91
CA VAL A 68 -1.74 -10.18 9.46
C VAL A 68 -0.98 -11.39 8.87
N GLU A 69 -1.26 -12.62 9.34
CA GLU A 69 -0.48 -13.81 8.99
C GLU A 69 -0.33 -14.10 7.47
N PRO A 70 -1.40 -14.05 6.65
CA PRO A 70 -1.27 -14.20 5.19
C PRO A 70 -0.34 -13.16 4.56
N TRP A 71 -0.34 -11.94 5.08
CA TRP A 71 0.52 -10.86 4.60
C TRP A 71 1.98 -11.09 4.95
N LEU A 72 2.28 -11.45 6.20
CA LEU A 72 3.65 -11.74 6.64
C LEU A 72 4.24 -12.90 5.83
N LYS A 73 3.44 -13.93 5.58
CA LYS A 73 3.84 -15.07 4.75
C LYS A 73 4.14 -14.68 3.31
N ALA A 74 3.35 -13.79 2.72
CA ALA A 74 3.52 -13.39 1.31
C ALA A 74 4.68 -12.40 1.13
N LEU A 75 4.77 -11.38 1.98
CA LEU A 75 5.79 -10.33 1.91
C LEU A 75 7.17 -10.83 2.40
N GLY A 76 7.20 -11.85 3.24
CA GLY A 76 8.41 -12.47 3.77
C GLY A 76 8.72 -12.04 5.21
N GLU A 77 9.77 -12.63 5.78
CA GLU A 77 10.15 -12.48 7.19
C GLU A 77 11.08 -11.28 7.46
N ASN A 78 11.55 -10.58 6.42
CA ASN A 78 12.52 -9.48 6.54
C ASN A 78 11.86 -8.15 6.94
N TYR A 79 10.96 -8.18 7.93
CA TYR A 79 10.31 -6.98 8.45
C TYR A 79 10.81 -6.60 9.83
N ARG A 80 10.67 -5.32 10.16
CA ARG A 80 10.74 -4.80 11.54
C ARG A 80 9.33 -4.63 12.07
N VAL A 81 9.13 -4.79 13.37
CA VAL A 81 7.87 -4.42 14.03
C VAL A 81 8.12 -3.28 15.00
N VAL A 82 7.29 -2.26 14.88
CA VAL A 82 7.19 -1.18 15.86
C VAL A 82 5.75 -1.17 16.39
N GLU A 83 5.60 -1.17 17.71
CA GLU A 83 4.31 -0.96 18.34
C GLU A 83 4.09 0.54 18.54
N SER A 84 2.93 1.06 18.14
CA SER A 84 2.59 2.48 18.22
C SER A 84 1.14 2.69 18.63
N VAL A 85 0.75 3.96 18.73
CA VAL A 85 -0.61 4.41 19.05
C VAL A 85 -1.06 5.41 17.98
N ASP A 86 -1.99 4.99 17.13
CA ASP A 86 -2.85 5.90 16.37
C ASP A 86 -3.90 6.47 17.35
N PRO A 87 -4.46 7.69 17.20
CA PRO A 87 -5.12 8.44 18.28
C PRO A 87 -6.12 7.70 19.19
N ILE A 88 -6.66 6.56 18.74
CA ILE A 88 -7.59 5.71 19.48
C ILE A 88 -7.09 4.24 19.60
N ASN A 89 -6.16 3.77 18.76
CA ASN A 89 -5.82 2.34 18.62
C ASN A 89 -4.33 2.07 18.86
N ARG A 90 -4.02 1.05 19.68
CA ARG A 90 -2.67 0.44 19.64
C ARG A 90 -2.53 -0.35 18.34
N ILE A 91 -1.41 -0.13 17.67
CA ILE A 91 -1.13 -0.70 16.35
C ILE A 91 0.23 -1.39 16.34
N ASN A 92 0.33 -2.46 15.55
CA ASN A 92 1.60 -3.01 15.12
C ASN A 92 1.90 -2.49 13.71
N ILE A 93 3.08 -1.93 13.50
CA ILE A 93 3.56 -1.46 12.21
C ILE A 93 4.65 -2.43 11.75
N TYR A 94 4.34 -3.26 10.76
CA TYR A 94 5.27 -4.18 10.11
C TYR A 94 5.93 -3.46 8.93
N ILE A 95 7.23 -3.22 9.02
CA ILE A 95 7.98 -2.35 8.12
C ILE A 95 8.93 -3.16 7.26
N TYR A 96 8.74 -3.08 5.94
CA TYR A 96 9.55 -3.77 4.93
C TYR A 96 10.46 -2.74 4.26
N ASP A 97 11.66 -2.58 4.84
CA ASP A 97 12.63 -1.58 4.38
C ASP A 97 13.13 -1.84 2.96
N ASP A 98 13.26 -3.09 2.55
CA ASP A 98 13.68 -3.50 1.21
C ASP A 98 12.63 -3.20 0.14
N ILE A 99 11.35 -3.32 0.49
CA ILE A 99 10.23 -3.08 -0.42
C ILE A 99 9.86 -1.58 -0.47
N GLY A 100 10.00 -0.85 0.63
CA GLY A 100 9.52 0.53 0.74
C GLY A 100 8.05 0.63 1.19
N VAL A 101 7.56 -0.34 1.95
CA VAL A 101 6.17 -0.40 2.43
C VAL A 101 6.06 -0.68 3.93
N ARG A 102 4.90 -0.36 4.51
CA ARG A 102 4.52 -0.78 5.85
C ARG A 102 3.08 -1.28 5.89
N LEU A 103 2.85 -2.33 6.66
CA LEU A 103 1.55 -2.91 6.95
C LEU A 103 1.17 -2.57 8.39
N VAL A 104 -0.02 -2.04 8.59
CA VAL A 104 -0.52 -1.62 9.91
C VAL A 104 -1.61 -2.59 10.35
N GLU A 105 -1.40 -3.25 11.48
CA GLU A 105 -2.40 -4.10 12.15
C GLU A 105 -2.95 -3.39 13.38
N ARG A 106 -4.27 -3.36 13.54
CA ARG A 106 -4.90 -2.97 14.81
C ARG A 106 -4.82 -4.12 15.79
N ILE A 107 -4.24 -3.87 16.96
CA ILE A 107 -4.00 -4.93 17.95
C ILE A 107 -5.31 -5.50 18.52
N ALA A 108 -6.36 -4.68 18.61
CA ALA A 108 -7.60 -5.04 19.29
C ALA A 108 -8.49 -6.02 18.52
N ASP A 109 -8.59 -5.87 17.20
CA ASP A 109 -9.40 -6.75 16.35
C ASP A 109 -8.57 -7.58 15.37
N LYS A 110 -7.23 -7.44 15.40
CA LYS A 110 -6.28 -8.18 14.55
C LYS A 110 -6.55 -8.01 13.06
N GLN A 111 -7.14 -6.88 12.69
CA GLN A 111 -7.37 -6.52 11.30
C GLN A 111 -6.27 -5.63 10.76
N ILE A 112 -6.07 -5.70 9.45
CA ILE A 112 -5.26 -4.72 8.75
C ILE A 112 -6.00 -3.39 8.75
N ASP A 113 -5.35 -2.35 9.25
CA ASP A 113 -5.81 -0.99 9.13
C ASP A 113 -5.51 -0.45 7.73
N SER A 114 -4.23 -0.53 7.37
CA SER A 114 -3.71 0.08 6.16
C SER A 114 -2.43 -0.58 5.68
N PHE A 115 -2.18 -0.46 4.38
CA PHE A 115 -0.94 -0.84 3.73
C PHE A 115 -0.39 0.38 3.00
N ARG A 116 0.76 0.90 3.43
CA ARG A 116 1.25 2.23 3.07
C ARG A 116 2.60 2.15 2.37
N PHE A 117 2.79 2.98 1.36
CA PHE A 117 4.03 3.07 0.60
C PHE A 117 4.82 4.30 1.05
N ARG A 118 6.15 4.17 1.19
CA ARG A 118 7.04 5.33 1.33
C ARG A 118 7.41 5.80 -0.07
N LEU A 119 6.90 6.95 -0.47
CA LEU A 119 7.20 7.55 -1.77
C LEU A 119 8.32 8.60 -1.66
N GLU A 120 8.81 9.01 -2.82
CA GLU A 120 9.76 10.12 -2.91
C GLU A 120 9.08 11.40 -2.42
N ARG A 121 9.80 12.17 -1.59
CA ARG A 121 9.27 13.46 -1.16
C ARG A 121 9.42 14.47 -2.30
N PRO A 122 8.39 15.28 -2.57
CA PRO A 122 8.51 16.40 -3.48
C PRO A 122 9.59 17.38 -2.95
N ALA A 123 10.29 18.06 -3.85
CA ALA A 123 11.36 18.99 -3.48
C ALA A 123 10.85 20.13 -2.60
N HIS A 124 9.56 20.46 -2.74
CA HIS A 124 8.89 21.50 -1.97
C HIS A 124 7.75 20.90 -1.15
N ASP A 125 8.04 19.98 -0.23
CA ASP A 125 7.02 19.45 0.65
C ASP A 125 6.54 20.51 1.68
N ILE A 126 5.23 20.58 1.86
CA ILE A 126 4.56 21.40 2.89
C ILE A 126 4.68 20.79 4.29
N ARG A 127 5.04 19.49 4.41
CA ARG A 127 5.34 18.84 5.68
C ARG A 127 6.63 19.42 6.26
N LYS A 128 6.54 19.84 7.52
CA LYS A 128 7.55 20.64 8.24
C LYS A 128 8.90 19.94 8.51
N GLU A 129 9.01 18.65 8.26
CA GLU A 129 10.24 17.89 8.54
C GLU A 129 11.27 18.13 7.43
N THR A 130 12.46 18.56 7.83
CA THR A 130 13.64 18.74 6.96
C THR A 130 14.30 17.40 6.63
N ASP A 131 15.08 17.32 5.56
CA ASP A 131 15.83 16.11 5.20
C ASP A 131 16.74 15.62 6.34
N ALA A 132 17.34 16.55 7.10
CA ALA A 132 18.16 16.23 8.25
C ALA A 132 17.35 15.59 9.40
N GLU A 133 16.14 16.10 9.67
CA GLU A 133 15.24 15.51 10.67
C GLU A 133 14.80 14.09 10.26
N ILE A 134 14.54 13.87 8.97
CA ILE A 134 14.27 12.52 8.46
C ILE A 134 15.49 11.62 8.63
N GLU A 135 16.69 12.09 8.26
CA GLU A 135 17.89 11.27 8.35
C GLU A 135 18.18 10.86 9.80
N GLU A 136 17.99 11.78 10.75
CA GLU A 136 18.10 11.48 12.17
C GLU A 136 16.99 10.53 12.65
N GLU A 137 15.76 10.69 12.16
CA GLU A 137 14.66 9.77 12.45
C GLU A 137 14.97 8.36 11.94
N LEU A 138 15.50 8.21 10.73
CA LEU A 138 15.84 6.92 10.12
C LEU A 138 16.99 6.19 10.83
N LYS A 139 17.82 6.91 11.60
CA LYS A 139 18.88 6.34 12.45
C LYS A 139 18.30 5.64 13.68
N LYS A 140 17.08 5.99 14.11
CA LYS A 140 16.46 5.37 15.28
C LYS A 140 16.12 3.90 15.00
N PRO A 141 16.45 2.98 15.91
CA PRO A 141 16.17 1.56 15.71
C PRO A 141 14.66 1.25 15.68
N ASP A 142 13.86 2.04 16.39
CA ASP A 142 12.42 1.93 16.56
C ASP A 142 11.63 2.89 15.66
N THR A 143 12.25 3.49 14.65
CA THR A 143 11.56 4.38 13.73
C THR A 143 10.41 3.69 13.00
N GLU A 144 9.26 4.36 12.95
CA GLU A 144 8.08 3.95 12.19
C GLU A 144 8.22 4.19 10.68
N GLN A 145 9.27 4.90 10.28
CA GLN A 145 9.55 5.23 8.90
C GLN A 145 10.16 4.01 8.19
N VAL A 146 9.65 3.70 7.00
CA VAL A 146 10.31 2.75 6.09
C VAL A 146 11.60 3.38 5.61
N ARG A 147 12.70 2.64 5.44
CA ARG A 147 14.00 3.24 5.06
C ARG A 147 14.18 3.48 3.57
N SER A 148 13.59 2.64 2.72
CA SER A 148 13.68 2.82 1.27
C SER A 148 12.44 3.49 0.71
N ILE A 149 12.66 4.21 -0.39
CA ILE A 149 11.59 4.78 -1.21
C ILE A 149 11.13 3.69 -2.18
N PHE A 150 9.82 3.46 -2.23
CA PHE A 150 9.18 2.72 -3.30
C PHE A 150 9.19 3.57 -4.57
N LYS A 151 9.88 3.08 -5.60
CA LYS A 151 10.10 3.84 -6.84
C LYS A 151 9.20 3.39 -7.98
N ASP A 152 8.69 2.16 -7.95
CA ASP A 152 8.01 1.55 -9.09
C ASP A 152 6.51 1.89 -9.14
N ALA A 153 5.80 1.28 -10.08
CA ALA A 153 4.34 1.35 -10.17
C ALA A 153 3.67 0.09 -9.59
N ILE A 154 2.41 0.26 -9.18
CA ILE A 154 1.45 -0.80 -8.95
C ILE A 154 0.46 -0.83 -10.12
N GLU A 155 -0.14 -1.97 -10.40
CA GLU A 155 -1.23 -2.10 -11.37
C GLU A 155 -2.56 -2.04 -10.62
N VAL A 156 -3.50 -1.17 -11.01
CA VAL A 156 -4.85 -1.11 -10.45
C VAL A 156 -5.83 -1.25 -11.61
N ASP A 157 -6.50 -2.41 -11.70
CA ASP A 157 -7.45 -2.74 -12.77
C ASP A 157 -6.93 -2.38 -14.18
N GLY A 158 -5.65 -2.69 -14.44
CA GLY A 158 -4.97 -2.45 -15.71
C GLY A 158 -4.34 -1.06 -15.88
N VAL A 159 -4.48 -0.17 -14.90
CA VAL A 159 -3.82 1.15 -14.89
C VAL A 159 -2.56 1.10 -14.04
N LEU A 160 -1.42 1.52 -14.59
CA LEU A 160 -0.19 1.67 -13.82
C LEU A 160 -0.21 2.98 -13.02
N VAL A 161 -0.22 2.86 -11.69
CA VAL A 161 -0.22 3.97 -10.74
C VAL A 161 1.06 3.90 -9.93
N GLY A 162 1.79 5.01 -9.76
CA GLY A 162 3.10 4.99 -9.11
C GLY A 162 3.83 6.32 -9.22
N ALA A 163 5.08 6.34 -8.72
CA ALA A 163 5.74 7.56 -8.29
C ALA A 163 5.86 8.68 -9.34
N TYR A 164 5.84 8.42 -10.65
CA TYR A 164 5.97 9.43 -11.71
C TYR A 164 5.62 8.84 -13.08
N PRO A 165 5.24 9.60 -14.13
CA PRO A 165 4.53 10.89 -14.14
C PRO A 165 3.07 10.72 -14.58
N MET A 166 2.13 11.45 -13.97
CA MET A 166 0.71 11.48 -14.40
C MET A 166 0.26 12.87 -14.89
N HIS A 167 1.13 13.89 -14.91
CA HIS A 167 0.67 15.29 -15.01
C HIS A 167 1.37 16.19 -16.05
N ASP A 168 2.56 15.82 -16.57
CA ASP A 168 3.35 16.70 -17.44
C ASP A 168 2.62 17.11 -18.74
N GLU A 169 1.92 16.19 -19.40
CA GLU A 169 1.20 16.46 -20.65
C GLU A 169 -0.02 17.38 -20.47
N VAL A 170 -0.61 17.39 -19.26
CA VAL A 170 -1.78 18.21 -18.94
C VAL A 170 -1.35 19.62 -18.51
N ARG A 171 -0.20 19.77 -17.83
CA ARG A 171 0.25 21.06 -17.29
C ARG A 171 1.10 21.94 -18.19
N ASP A 172 1.69 21.42 -19.27
CA ASP A 172 2.28 22.27 -20.33
C ASP A 172 1.25 23.31 -20.86
N LYS A 173 -0.05 23.10 -20.58
CA LYS A 173 -1.15 23.99 -20.96
C LYS A 173 -1.85 24.75 -19.81
N PHE A 174 -1.54 24.53 -18.53
CA PHE A 174 -2.28 25.13 -17.39
C PHE A 174 -1.41 25.57 -16.18
N ARG A 175 -1.72 26.73 -15.56
CA ARG A 175 -0.88 27.45 -14.55
C ARG A 175 -1.29 27.31 -13.08
N ALA A 176 -2.20 26.40 -12.71
CA ALA A 176 -2.75 26.35 -11.34
C ALA A 176 -2.13 25.20 -10.51
N GLU A 177 -1.53 25.55 -9.36
CA GLU A 177 -1.00 24.63 -8.35
C GLU A 177 -2.13 24.21 -7.39
N THR A 178 -2.71 23.05 -7.64
CA THR A 178 -3.68 22.43 -6.73
C THR A 178 -3.25 20.99 -6.46
N SER A 179 -3.05 20.62 -5.19
CA SER A 179 -2.95 19.22 -4.79
C SER A 179 -4.26 18.50 -5.13
N VAL A 180 -4.18 17.33 -5.73
CA VAL A 180 -5.35 16.50 -6.03
C VAL A 180 -5.26 15.22 -5.21
N SER A 181 -6.29 14.93 -4.41
CA SER A 181 -6.47 13.62 -3.77
C SER A 181 -7.45 12.80 -4.62
N TYR A 182 -6.99 11.63 -5.05
CA TYR A 182 -7.77 10.63 -5.75
C TYR A 182 -8.15 9.54 -4.77
N ASN A 183 -9.44 9.28 -4.66
CA ASN A 183 -9.99 8.23 -3.83
C ASN A 183 -10.69 7.21 -4.73
N TYR A 184 -10.26 5.95 -4.64
CA TYR A 184 -10.84 4.84 -5.36
C TYR A 184 -11.29 3.76 -4.38
N THR A 185 -12.51 3.25 -4.55
CA THR A 185 -12.97 2.06 -3.83
C THR A 185 -12.81 0.87 -4.75
N ALA A 186 -11.96 -0.08 -4.34
CA ALA A 186 -11.74 -1.34 -5.00
C ALA A 186 -12.88 -2.32 -4.62
N TYR A 187 -13.85 -2.48 -5.52
CA TYR A 187 -15.00 -3.35 -5.31
C TYR A 187 -14.65 -4.82 -5.61
N CYS A 188 -15.25 -5.76 -4.88
CA CYS A 188 -15.09 -7.18 -5.18
C CYS A 188 -15.81 -7.56 -6.47
N ASN A 189 -15.13 -8.34 -7.31
CA ASN A 189 -15.75 -9.05 -8.42
C ASN A 189 -16.52 -10.27 -7.92
N ASP A 190 -17.44 -10.76 -8.76
CA ASP A 190 -18.18 -11.99 -8.48
C ASP A 190 -17.21 -13.13 -8.13
N ASN A 191 -17.45 -13.79 -6.99
CA ASN A 191 -16.69 -14.92 -6.43
C ASN A 191 -15.37 -14.57 -5.68
N GLN A 192 -15.02 -13.29 -5.50
CA GLN A 192 -13.93 -12.93 -4.59
C GLN A 192 -14.35 -13.05 -3.12
N LYS A 193 -13.42 -13.49 -2.25
CA LYS A 193 -13.67 -13.77 -0.83
C LYS A 193 -13.43 -12.56 0.10
N GLY A 194 -12.96 -11.45 -0.47
CA GLY A 194 -12.58 -10.25 0.28
C GLY A 194 -13.75 -9.31 0.55
N GLU A 195 -13.40 -8.13 1.04
CA GLU A 195 -14.28 -6.97 1.17
C GLU A 195 -13.70 -5.77 0.43
N SER A 196 -14.56 -4.82 0.09
CA SER A 196 -14.14 -3.60 -0.60
C SER A 196 -13.19 -2.79 0.27
N PHE A 197 -12.16 -2.21 -0.34
CA PHE A 197 -11.19 -1.38 0.36
C PHE A 197 -10.90 -0.09 -0.41
N GLY A 198 -10.35 0.90 0.28
CA GLY A 198 -10.00 2.20 -0.26
C GLY A 198 -8.57 2.23 -0.74
N ILE A 199 -8.34 2.92 -1.85
CA ILE A 199 -7.03 3.34 -2.33
C ILE A 199 -7.06 4.87 -2.36
N GLU A 200 -6.16 5.49 -1.61
CA GLU A 200 -5.96 6.93 -1.67
C GLU A 200 -4.58 7.24 -2.24
N LEU A 201 -4.57 8.20 -3.15
CA LEU A 201 -3.40 8.73 -3.81
C LEU A 201 -3.48 10.26 -3.75
N SER A 202 -2.40 10.94 -3.39
CA SER A 202 -2.34 12.41 -3.51
C SER A 202 -1.14 12.88 -4.30
N THR A 203 -1.31 14.04 -4.91
CA THR A 203 -0.20 14.78 -5.50
C THR A 203 0.29 15.88 -4.57
N SER A 204 1.59 16.16 -4.64
CA SER A 204 2.21 17.25 -3.88
C SER A 204 1.55 18.59 -4.21
N PHE A 205 1.42 19.45 -3.20
CA PHE A 205 0.88 20.79 -3.38
C PHE A 205 1.76 21.65 -4.32
N ASN A 206 3.07 21.61 -4.11
CA ASN A 206 4.03 22.41 -4.86
C ASN A 206 4.56 21.70 -6.12
N ASP A 207 4.52 20.36 -6.14
CA ASP A 207 4.94 19.54 -7.29
C ASP A 207 3.80 18.56 -7.68
N PRO A 208 2.65 19.03 -8.21
CA PRO A 208 1.43 18.21 -8.39
C PRO A 208 1.55 17.10 -9.45
N GLU A 209 2.70 16.98 -10.08
CA GLU A 209 3.12 15.91 -10.97
C GLU A 209 3.60 14.67 -10.20
N VAL A 210 3.91 14.85 -8.92
CA VAL A 210 4.51 13.87 -8.02
C VAL A 210 3.44 13.28 -7.13
N ILE A 211 3.29 11.95 -7.17
CA ILE A 211 2.50 11.25 -6.15
C ILE A 211 3.35 11.21 -4.88
N ASP A 212 2.93 11.93 -3.84
CA ASP A 212 3.61 12.04 -2.56
C ASP A 212 2.94 11.22 -1.45
N HIS A 213 1.79 10.62 -1.77
CA HIS A 213 1.06 9.72 -0.89
C HIS A 213 0.38 8.60 -1.68
N MET A 214 0.54 7.37 -1.21
CA MET A 214 -0.21 6.22 -1.69
C MET A 214 -0.40 5.23 -0.54
N TYR A 215 -1.65 4.86 -0.27
CA TYR A 215 -1.95 3.80 0.68
C TYR A 215 -3.29 3.12 0.40
N PHE A 216 -3.39 1.87 0.86
CA PHE A 216 -4.63 1.11 0.92
C PHE A 216 -5.17 1.15 2.33
N TYR A 217 -6.49 1.24 2.49
CA TYR A 217 -7.13 1.30 3.80
C TYR A 217 -8.46 0.58 3.82
N ASN A 218 -8.82 0.05 4.99
CA ASN A 218 -10.17 -0.45 5.21
C ASN A 218 -11.13 0.71 5.50
N HIS A 219 -12.26 0.74 4.78
CA HIS A 219 -13.30 1.76 4.99
C HIS A 219 -14.11 1.54 6.28
N LEU A 220 -14.07 0.34 6.83
CA LEU A 220 -14.93 -0.07 7.92
C LEU A 220 -14.14 -0.07 9.24
N ASP A 221 -14.63 0.75 10.18
CA ASP A 221 -14.44 0.51 11.60
C ASP A 221 -15.27 -0.73 11.97
N THR A 222 -14.70 -1.90 11.72
CA THR A 222 -15.31 -3.22 11.96
C THR A 222 -15.28 -3.61 13.43
N MET A 223 -14.72 -2.78 14.30
CA MET A 223 -14.62 -3.09 15.72
C MET A 223 -16.00 -3.08 16.34
N THR A 224 -16.33 -4.17 17.03
CA THR A 224 -17.50 -4.22 17.89
C THR A 224 -17.39 -3.17 18.99
N LEU A 225 -18.53 -2.76 19.55
CA LEU A 225 -18.55 -1.84 20.70
C LEU A 225 -17.69 -2.38 21.86
N GLU A 226 -17.67 -3.70 22.07
CA GLU A 226 -16.86 -4.33 23.10
C GLU A 226 -15.35 -4.27 22.78
N GLN A 227 -14.94 -4.47 21.53
CA GLN A 227 -13.55 -4.26 21.12
C GLN A 227 -13.11 -2.79 21.29
N LYS A 228 -13.99 -1.84 20.98
CA LYS A 228 -13.77 -0.40 21.22
C LYS A 228 -13.64 -0.06 22.70
N LYS A 229 -14.45 -0.67 23.56
CA LYS A 229 -14.33 -0.53 25.02
C LYS A 229 -13.02 -1.13 25.53
N GLN A 230 -12.64 -2.32 25.05
CA GLN A 230 -11.38 -2.96 25.43
C GLN A 230 -10.14 -2.14 25.03
N LEU A 231 -10.17 -1.44 23.89
CA LEU A 231 -9.10 -0.53 23.48
C LEU A 231 -8.87 0.61 24.47
N GLY A 232 -9.96 1.15 25.03
CA GLY A 232 -9.93 2.18 26.04
C GLY A 232 -9.56 1.67 27.44
N ARG A 233 -9.50 0.35 27.64
CA ARG A 233 -9.36 -0.25 28.96
C ARG A 233 -7.96 -0.14 29.53
N ARG A 234 -7.86 0.56 30.66
CA ARG A 234 -6.65 0.62 31.47
C ARG A 234 -7.01 0.98 32.91
N THR A 235 -6.14 0.62 33.83
CA THR A 235 -6.30 1.01 35.24
C THR A 235 -5.46 2.24 35.50
N ASP A 236 -6.06 3.27 36.12
CA ASP A 236 -5.30 4.42 36.57
C ASP A 236 -4.47 4.10 37.82
N GLU A 237 -3.61 5.02 38.23
CA GLU A 237 -2.74 4.91 39.42
C GLU A 237 -3.50 4.66 40.73
N ASN A 238 -4.82 4.93 40.76
CA ASN A 238 -5.69 4.74 41.91
C ASN A 238 -6.52 3.45 41.82
N GLY A 239 -6.26 2.59 40.84
CA GLY A 239 -6.98 1.34 40.65
C GLY A 239 -8.34 1.48 39.95
N ARG A 240 -8.68 2.65 39.40
CA ARG A 240 -9.96 2.87 38.71
C ARG A 240 -9.86 2.46 37.25
N GLU A 241 -10.89 1.76 36.78
CA GLU A 241 -10.95 1.28 35.40
C GLU A 241 -11.40 2.41 34.46
N ILE A 242 -10.54 2.74 33.52
CA ILE A 242 -10.80 3.63 32.39
C ILE A 242 -11.40 2.76 31.29
N CYS A 243 -12.51 3.16 30.67
CA CYS A 243 -13.20 2.42 29.60
C CYS A 243 -13.07 3.10 28.23
N GLY A 244 -12.34 4.21 28.15
CA GLY A 244 -12.22 5.00 26.94
C GLY A 244 -11.42 6.28 27.15
N SER A 245 -11.39 7.10 26.12
CA SER A 245 -10.87 8.45 26.21
C SER A 245 -11.66 9.37 25.30
N TYR A 246 -11.69 10.65 25.63
CA TYR A 246 -12.29 11.68 24.80
C TYR A 246 -11.33 12.85 24.65
N MET A 247 -11.46 13.54 23.53
CA MET A 247 -10.75 14.79 23.31
C MET A 247 -11.47 15.89 24.11
N ASP A 248 -10.84 16.42 25.15
CA ASP A 248 -11.31 17.65 25.76
C ASP A 248 -10.89 18.82 24.88
N ILE A 249 -11.87 19.36 24.15
CA ILE A 249 -11.70 20.46 23.21
C ILE A 249 -11.23 21.73 23.91
N LYS A 250 -11.52 21.92 25.21
CA LYS A 250 -11.11 23.12 25.94
C LYS A 250 -9.63 23.09 26.29
N THR A 251 -9.11 21.92 26.65
CA THR A 251 -7.71 21.75 27.07
C THR A 251 -6.83 21.23 25.94
N MET A 252 -7.42 20.89 24.78
CA MET A 252 -6.73 20.24 23.67
C MET A 252 -5.93 19.01 24.15
N SER A 253 -6.52 18.23 25.06
CA SER A 253 -5.90 17.02 25.60
C SER A 253 -6.85 15.82 25.53
N VAL A 254 -6.29 14.63 25.30
CA VAL A 254 -7.02 13.37 25.44
C VAL A 254 -7.14 13.02 26.92
N VAL A 255 -8.36 12.98 27.45
CA VAL A 255 -8.67 12.67 28.85
C VAL A 255 -9.38 11.32 28.97
N PRO A 256 -9.14 10.57 30.07
CA PRO A 256 -9.75 9.27 30.27
C PRO A 256 -11.25 9.38 30.58
N SER A 257 -12.05 8.47 30.02
CA SER A 257 -13.43 8.22 30.45
C SER A 257 -13.47 6.96 31.32
N TYR A 258 -13.94 7.10 32.56
CA TYR A 258 -14.02 5.99 33.51
C TYR A 258 -15.26 5.12 33.27
N CYS A 259 -15.12 3.82 33.49
CA CYS A 259 -16.25 2.90 33.46
C CYS A 259 -17.26 3.27 34.55
N THR A 260 -18.55 3.21 34.24
CA THR A 260 -19.59 3.30 35.26
C THR A 260 -19.69 1.99 36.03
N GLN A 261 -20.19 2.04 37.27
CA GLN A 261 -20.37 0.83 38.08
C GLN A 261 -21.37 -0.15 37.42
N GLU A 262 -22.39 0.37 36.73
CA GLU A 262 -23.39 -0.42 36.01
C GLU A 262 -22.77 -1.23 34.86
N GLU A 263 -21.88 -0.62 34.07
CA GLU A 263 -21.13 -1.30 33.01
C GLU A 263 -20.24 -2.42 33.56
N LEU A 264 -19.54 -2.16 34.67
CA LEU A 264 -18.69 -3.16 35.32
C LEU A 264 -19.49 -4.33 35.90
N ASP A 265 -20.69 -4.07 36.43
CA ASP A 265 -21.55 -5.09 37.01
C ASP A 265 -22.24 -5.94 35.94
N ASP A 266 -22.63 -5.35 34.82
CA ASP A 266 -23.24 -6.07 33.70
C ASP A 266 -22.25 -6.99 32.98
N GLU A 267 -20.99 -6.58 32.86
CA GLU A 267 -19.95 -7.45 32.31
C GLU A 267 -19.62 -8.64 33.23
N LYS A 268 -19.57 -8.43 34.55
CA LYS A 268 -19.38 -9.53 35.50
C LYS A 268 -20.49 -10.58 35.39
N LYS A 269 -21.73 -10.17 35.12
CA LYS A 269 -22.86 -11.08 34.86
C LYS A 269 -22.73 -11.83 33.54
N GLN A 270 -22.11 -11.22 32.52
CA GLN A 270 -21.87 -11.87 31.23
C GLN A 270 -20.72 -12.88 31.29
N GLN A 271 -19.69 -12.66 32.12
CA GLN A 271 -18.57 -13.58 32.32
C GLN A 271 -18.90 -14.80 33.20
N THR A 272 -20.02 -14.76 33.93
CA THR A 272 -20.49 -15.86 34.81
C THR A 272 -21.55 -16.76 34.16
N LYS A 273 -21.87 -16.54 32.88
CA LYS A 273 -22.69 -17.43 32.05
C LYS A 273 -21.82 -18.31 31.17
#